data_AF-A0A8E0RP28-F1
#
_entry.id   AF-A0A8E0RP28-F1
#
_cell.length_a   1.000
_cell.length_b   1.000
_cell.length_c   1.000
_cell.angle_alpha   90.00
_cell.angle_beta   90.00
_cell.angle_gamma   90.00
#
_symmetry.space_group_name_H-M   'P 1'
#
loop_
_entity.id
_entity.type
_entity.pdbx_description
1 polymer ?
#
loop_
_entity_poly.entity_id
_entity_poly.type
_entity_poly.pdbx_seq_one_letter_code
_entity_poly.pdbx_strand_id
1 'polypeptide(L)' 'MRAFSGFLAPDQVLLLWDRILGFDSLEILSVLAVAIFSYRKENLLLVNTAAGVEAILADLTPLRIVSLLQLVLFTRS' A
#
# COMPACT_ATOMS: atom_id res chain seq x y z
N MET A 1 -13.97 -8.05 -1.26
CA MET A 1 -12.79 -7.19 -1.39
C MET A 1 -12.76 -6.24 -0.20
N ARG A 2 -11.75 -6.29 0.68
CA ARG A 2 -11.74 -5.50 1.93
C ARG A 2 -11.03 -4.12 1.81
N ALA A 3 -10.54 -3.74 0.64
CA ALA A 3 -9.85 -2.45 0.41
C ALA A 3 -8.81 -2.12 1.50
N PHE A 4 -7.95 -3.10 1.85
CA PHE A 4 -6.94 -3.00 2.92
C PHE A 4 -7.47 -2.84 4.36
N SER A 5 -8.79 -2.83 4.58
CA SER A 5 -9.36 -2.89 5.94
C SER A 5 -8.95 -4.21 6.63
N GLY A 6 -8.41 -4.07 7.84
CA GLY A 6 -7.80 -5.16 8.63
C GLY A 6 -6.27 -5.23 8.55
N PHE A 7 -5.64 -4.52 7.60
CA PHE A 7 -4.18 -4.39 7.52
C PHE A 7 -3.69 -2.99 7.90
N LEU A 8 -4.55 -1.99 7.73
CA LEU A 8 -4.25 -0.59 8.03
C LEU A 8 -4.90 -0.16 9.34
N ALA A 9 -4.24 0.79 10.02
CA ALA A 9 -4.83 1.49 11.14
C ALA A 9 -6.10 2.26 10.71
N PRO A 10 -7.11 2.42 11.58
CA PRO A 10 -8.40 3.02 11.20
C PRO A 10 -8.28 4.41 10.55
N ASP A 11 -7.37 5.25 11.02
CA ASP A 11 -7.09 6.57 10.45
C ASP A 11 -6.53 6.48 9.02
N GLN A 12 -5.64 5.52 8.76
CA GLN A 12 -5.09 5.28 7.43
C GLN A 12 -6.15 4.72 6.47
N VAL A 13 -7.11 3.93 6.98
CA VAL A 13 -8.26 3.46 6.20
C VAL A 13 -9.14 4.64 5.78
N LEU A 14 -9.46 5.57 6.70
CA LEU A 14 -10.24 6.76 6.36
C LEU A 14 -9.53 7.63 5.31
N LEU A 15 -8.21 7.82 5.45
CA LEU A 15 -7.43 8.54 4.45
C LEU A 15 -7.43 7.85 3.08
N LEU A 16 -7.45 6.52 3.02
CA LEU A 16 -7.60 5.79 1.76
C LEU A 16 -8.98 6.02 1.13
N TRP A 17 -10.04 6.00 1.94
CA TRP A 17 -11.41 6.25 1.48
C TRP A 17 -11.60 7.66 0.94
N ASP A 18 -11.03 8.67 1.58
CA ASP A 18 -11.01 10.05 1.06
C ASP A 18 -10.39 10.11 -0.35
N ARG A 19 -9.37 9.28 -0.62
CA ARG A 19 -8.66 9.25 -1.90
C ARG A 19 -9.48 8.50 -2.93
N ILE A 20 -10.14 7.41 -2.57
CA ILE A 20 -11.10 6.72 -3.45
C ILE A 20 -12.21 7.68 -3.90
N LEU A 21 -12.79 8.43 -2.97
CA LEU A 21 -13.84 9.41 -3.26
C LEU A 21 -13.32 10.55 -4.14
N GLY A 22 -12.14 11.09 -3.83
CA GLY A 22 -11.55 12.18 -4.62
C GLY A 22 -11.08 11.77 -6.03
N PHE A 23 -10.67 10.51 -6.21
CA PHE A 23 -10.25 9.97 -7.51
C PHE A 23 -11.42 9.45 -8.36
N ASP A 24 -12.62 9.34 -7.77
CA ASP A 24 -13.85 8.78 -8.38
C ASP A 24 -13.64 7.41 -9.05
N SER A 25 -12.72 6.60 -8.49
CA SER A 25 -12.33 5.30 -9.04
C SER A 25 -11.66 4.41 -8.00
N LEU A 26 -11.85 3.10 -8.14
CA LEU A 26 -11.18 2.09 -7.32
C LEU A 26 -9.75 1.77 -7.79
N GLU A 27 -9.30 2.31 -8.91
CA GLU A 27 -7.92 2.11 -9.42
C GLU A 27 -6.85 2.54 -8.41
N ILE A 28 -7.16 3.49 -7.52
CA ILE A 28 -6.26 3.91 -6.44
C ILE A 28 -5.87 2.75 -5.50
N LEU A 29 -6.71 1.71 -5.38
CA LEU A 29 -6.38 0.51 -4.62
C LEU A 29 -5.24 -0.27 -5.27
N SER A 30 -5.25 -0.38 -6.60
CA SER A 30 -4.18 -1.02 -7.37
C SER A 30 -2.89 -0.19 -7.29
N VAL A 31 -3.01 1.14 -7.39
CA VAL A 31 -1.87 2.05 -7.22
C VAL A 31 -1.25 1.90 -5.83
N LEU A 32 -2.07 1.83 -4.78
CA LEU A 32 -1.59 1.58 -3.42
C LEU A 32 -0.89 0.22 -3.29
N ALA A 33 -1.42 -0.84 -3.91
CA ALA A 33 -0.76 -2.15 -3.92
C ALA A 33 0.64 -2.08 -4.54
N VAL A 34 0.77 -1.40 -5.69
CA VAL A 34 2.07 -1.16 -6.34
C VAL A 34 2.99 -0.34 -5.46
N ALA A 35 2.48 0.68 -4.77
CA ALA A 35 3.26 1.50 -3.84
C ALA A 35 3.82 0.69 -2.67
N ILE A 36 2.99 -0.16 -2.05
CA ILE A 36 3.41 -1.05 -0.95
C ILE A 36 4.49 -2.03 -1.45
N PHE A 37 4.27 -2.65 -2.60
CA PHE A 37 5.22 -3.60 -3.19
C PHE A 37 6.56 -2.92 -3.50
N SER A 38 6.52 -1.75 -4.11
CA SER A 38 7.71 -0.95 -4.46
C SER A 38 8.48 -0.50 -3.22
N TYR A 39 7.76 -0.10 -2.16
CA TYR A 39 8.35 0.29 -0.88
C TYR A 39 9.05 -0.89 -0.19
N ARG A 40 8.52 -2.11 -0.32
CA ARG A 40 9.09 -3.33 0.28
C ARG A 40 10.06 -4.07 -0.65
N LYS A 41 10.33 -3.57 -1.86
CA LYS A 41 11.07 -4.30 -2.91
C LYS A 41 12.40 -4.89 -2.44
N GLU A 42 13.18 -4.14 -1.67
CA GLU A 42 14.51 -4.58 -1.22
C GLU A 42 14.39 -5.76 -0.26
N ASN A 43 13.45 -5.70 0.69
CA ASN A 43 13.18 -6.82 1.60
C ASN A 43 12.64 -8.04 0.84
N LEU A 44 11.79 -7.81 -0.16
CA LEU A 44 11.24 -8.88 -0.99
C LEU A 44 12.31 -9.60 -1.82
N LEU A 45 13.34 -8.88 -2.27
CA LEU A 45 14.47 -9.47 -2.99
C LEU A 45 15.39 -10.32 -2.09
N LEU A 46 15.30 -10.15 -0.76
CA LEU A 46 16.07 -10.92 0.22
C LEU A 46 15.40 -12.23 0.64
N VAL A 47 14.12 -12.44 0.30
CA VAL A 47 13.38 -13.65 0.64
C VAL A 47 13.24 -14.60 -0.56
N ASN A 48 13.34 -15.89 -0.26
CA ASN A 48 13.31 -16.98 -1.25
C ASN A 48 12.21 -18.02 -0.95
N THR A 49 11.27 -17.69 -0.06
CA THR A 49 10.12 -18.53 0.28
C THR A 49 8.82 -17.74 0.22
N ALA A 50 7.73 -18.40 -0.14
CA ALA A 50 6.40 -17.77 -0.17
C ALA A 50 5.98 -17.24 1.22
N ALA A 51 6.27 -17.99 2.29
CA ALA A 51 6.00 -17.57 3.66
C ALA A 51 6.76 -16.29 4.05
N GLY A 52 8.01 -16.13 3.59
CA GLY A 52 8.79 -14.91 3.80
C GLY A 52 8.18 -13.70 3.09
N VAL A 53 7.67 -13.89 1.86
CA VAL A 53 6.95 -12.84 1.12
C VAL A 53 5.67 -12.43 1.86
N GLU A 54 4.87 -13.40 2.31
CA GLU A 54 3.65 -13.12 3.07
C GLU A 54 3.96 -12.37 4.36
N ALA A 55 5.00 -12.76 5.10
CA ALA A 55 5.40 -12.07 6.33
C ALA A 55 5.79 -10.60 6.08
N ILE A 56 6.51 -10.31 5.00
CA ILE A 56 6.89 -8.93 4.63
C ILE A 56 5.67 -8.07 4.28
N LEU A 57 4.67 -8.68 3.63
CA LEU A 57 3.47 -7.97 3.15
C LEU A 57 2.33 -7.92 4.17
N ALA A 58 2.36 -8.75 5.21
CA ALA A 58 1.27 -8.86 6.18
C ALA A 58 1.14 -7.64 7.11
N ASP A 59 2.25 -7.04 7.51
CA ASP A 59 2.22 -5.86 8.40
C ASP A 59 2.32 -4.54 7.63
N LEU A 60 1.17 -3.88 7.51
CA LEU A 60 1.02 -2.56 6.89
C LEU A 60 0.77 -1.46 7.91
N THR A 61 0.73 -1.77 9.22
CA THR A 61 0.47 -0.82 10.31
C THR A 61 1.36 0.44 10.28
N PRO A 62 2.68 0.35 10.02
CA PRO A 62 3.54 1.54 10.02
C PRO A 62 3.43 2.39 8.75
N LEU A 63 2.68 1.95 7.74
CA LEU A 63 2.62 2.63 6.45
C LEU A 63 1.74 3.87 6.49
N ARG A 64 2.23 4.95 5.88
CA ARG A 64 1.47 6.20 5.69
C ARG A 64 0.95 6.26 4.26
N ILE A 65 -0.37 6.10 4.10
CA ILE A 65 -1.03 5.93 2.80
C ILE A 65 -0.79 7.13 1.89
N VAL A 66 -0.95 8.35 2.44
CA VAL A 66 -0.76 9.58 1.67
C VAL A 66 0.67 9.68 1.14
N SER A 67 1.67 9.40 1.98
CA SER A 67 3.09 9.45 1.57
C SER A 67 3.43 8.39 0.51
N LEU A 68 2.89 7.17 0.63
CA LEU A 68 3.11 6.11 -0.36
C LEU A 68 2.46 6.40 -1.71
N LEU A 69 1.23 6.91 -1.71
CA LEU A 69 0.56 7.32 -2.94
C LEU A 69 1.30 8.47 -3.62
N GLN A 70 1.74 9.47 -2.83
CA GLN A 70 2.55 10.57 -3.36
C GLN A 70 3.87 10.08 -3.95
N LEU A 71 4.53 9.11 -3.30
CA LEU A 71 5.76 8.52 -3.81
C LEU A 71 5.56 7.96 -5.21
N VAL A 72 4.46 7.25 -5.51
CA VAL A 72 4.26 6.60 -6.82
C VAL A 72 3.65 7.55 -7.86
N LEU A 73 2.75 8.45 -7.46
CA LEU A 73 2.05 9.34 -8.39
C LEU A 73 2.85 10.58 -8.77
N PHE A 74 3.78 11.01 -7.92
CA PHE A 74 4.54 12.26 -8.11
C PHE A 74 6.06 12.06 -8.15
N THR A 75 6.56 10.82 -8.17
CA THR A 75 7.98 10.60 -8.49
C THR A 75 8.23 11.07 -9.92
N ARG A 76 9.10 12.07 -10.07
CA ARG A 76 9.67 12.43 -11.37
C ARG A 76 10.72 11.38 -11.72
N SER A 77 10.55 10.74 -12.88
CA SER A 77 11.60 9.96 -13.55
C SER A 77 12.43 10.87 -14.43
#